data_AF-A0A2E9N639-F1
#
_entry.id   AF-A0A2E9N639-F1
#
_cell.length_a   1.000
_cell.length_b   1.000
_cell.length_c   1.000
_cell.angle_alpha   90.00
_cell.angle_beta   90.00
_cell.angle_gamma   90.00
#
_symmetry.space_group_name_H-M   'P 1'
#
loop_
_entity.id
_entity.type
_entity.pdbx_description
1 polymer ?
#
loop_
_entity_poly.entity_id
_entity_poly.type
_entity_poly.pdbx_seq_one_letter_code
_entity_poly.pdbx_strand_id
1 'polypeptide(L)'
;MKDVATNMPDYEFAYANERLEVPEYFNFGIDVVDKWAEDRTKLALLSVDSSGENVQHHTFWDLKILSNKYANSLREIGVKKGDRVFIMLPRIPEWYVIMLGLMKLG
;
A
#
# COMPACT_ATOMS: atom_id res chain seq x y z
N MET A 1 -4.62 -5.85 25.72
CA MET A 1 -3.81 -5.28 24.62
C MET A 1 -2.81 -4.28 25.19
N LYS A 2 -1.90 -4.76 26.03
CA LYS A 2 -0.73 -4.05 26.59
C LYS A 2 0.27 -5.19 26.88
N ASP A 3 1.56 -4.95 26.63
CA ASP A 3 2.70 -5.91 26.63
C ASP A 3 3.29 -6.24 25.25
N VAL A 4 3.22 -5.29 24.30
CA VAL A 4 4.11 -5.33 23.13
C VAL A 4 5.31 -4.44 23.47
N ALA A 5 6.51 -5.03 23.50
CA ALA A 5 7.74 -4.27 23.68
C ALA A 5 7.87 -3.21 22.59
N THR A 6 8.37 -2.02 22.92
CA THR A 6 8.61 -0.96 21.93
C THR A 6 9.58 -1.47 20.88
N ASN A 7 9.23 -1.33 19.59
CA ASN A 7 10.10 -1.71 18.48
C ASN A 7 11.41 -0.87 18.42
N MET A 8 11.47 0.24 19.16
CA MET A 8 12.65 1.10 19.32
C MET A 8 12.83 1.44 20.81
N PRO A 9 13.48 0.57 21.59
CA PRO A 9 13.66 0.78 23.04
C PRO A 9 14.73 1.83 23.37
N ASP A 10 15.67 2.10 22.46
CA ASP A 10 16.72 3.11 22.59
C ASP A 10 16.85 3.91 21.28
N TYR A 11 16.38 5.15 21.33
CA TYR A 11 16.41 6.06 20.18
C TYR A 11 17.83 6.47 19.79
N GLU A 12 18.70 6.77 20.76
CA GLU A 12 20.05 7.26 20.49
C GLU A 12 20.88 6.17 19.83
N PHE A 13 20.75 4.93 20.31
CA PHE A 13 21.40 3.77 19.69
C PHE A 13 20.88 3.53 18.28
N ALA A 14 19.55 3.51 18.07
CA ALA A 14 18.97 3.27 16.75
C ALA A 14 19.37 4.36 15.76
N TYR A 15 19.33 5.63 16.17
CA TYR A 15 19.75 6.76 15.36
C TYR A 15 21.23 6.66 14.96
N ALA A 16 22.11 6.33 15.91
CA ALA A 16 23.53 6.24 15.64
C ALA A 16 23.90 5.03 14.74
N ASN A 17 23.27 3.87 14.95
CA ASN A 17 23.76 2.59 14.45
C ASN A 17 22.87 1.93 13.39
N GLU A 18 21.56 2.20 13.36
CA GLU A 18 20.68 1.57 12.39
C GLU A 18 20.65 2.34 11.08
N ARG A 19 20.77 1.61 9.98
CA ARG A 19 20.64 2.13 8.63
C ARG A 19 19.72 1.20 7.87
N LEU A 20 18.79 1.77 7.11
CA LEU A 20 17.98 1.00 6.18
C LEU A 20 18.85 0.61 4.99
N GLU A 21 18.81 -0.66 4.62
CA GLU A 21 19.33 -1.12 3.34
C GLU A 21 18.37 -0.68 2.23
N VAL A 22 18.68 0.45 1.60
CA VAL A 22 17.85 1.01 0.53
C VAL A 22 18.36 0.48 -0.81
N PRO A 23 17.58 -0.33 -1.54
CA PRO A 23 17.99 -0.84 -2.85
C PRO A 23 18.02 0.29 -3.89
N GLU A 24 18.82 0.10 -4.95
CA GLU A 24 18.92 1.05 -6.08
C GLU A 24 17.56 1.31 -6.73
N TYR A 25 16.70 0.27 -6.80
CA TYR A 25 15.33 0.35 -7.29
C TYR A 25 14.37 -0.17 -6.23
N PHE A 26 13.36 0.63 -5.91
CA PHE A 26 12.28 0.27 -5.01
C PHE A 26 10.95 0.84 -5.51
N ASN A 27 9.92 0.01 -5.59
CA ASN A 27 8.54 0.43 -5.83
C ASN A 27 7.63 -0.22 -4.78
N PHE A 28 7.03 0.58 -3.89
CA PHE A 28 6.21 0.03 -2.79
C PHE A 28 5.06 -0.87 -3.26
N GLY A 29 4.41 -0.53 -4.38
CA GLY A 29 3.33 -1.33 -4.94
C GLY A 29 3.80 -2.70 -5.45
N ILE A 30 5.04 -2.83 -5.88
CA ILE A 30 5.62 -4.08 -6.41
C ILE A 30 6.40 -4.82 -5.31
N ASP A 31 7.34 -4.13 -4.68
CA ASP A 31 8.31 -4.71 -3.76
C ASP A 31 7.77 -5.04 -2.37
N VAL A 32 6.59 -4.52 -2.02
CA VAL A 32 5.93 -4.81 -0.75
C VAL A 32 4.57 -5.45 -1.00
N VAL A 33 3.65 -4.72 -1.65
CA VAL A 33 2.27 -5.19 -1.84
C VAL A 33 2.22 -6.45 -2.70
N ASP A 34 2.88 -6.46 -3.86
CA ASP A 34 2.81 -7.61 -4.76
C ASP A 34 3.57 -8.85 -4.23
N LYS A 35 4.60 -8.65 -3.41
CA LYS A 35 5.29 -9.74 -2.68
C LYS A 35 4.41 -10.32 -1.58
N TRP A 36 3.80 -9.49 -0.76
CA TRP A 36 2.87 -9.95 0.27
C TRP A 36 1.61 -10.60 -0.30
N ALA A 37 1.21 -10.22 -1.51
CA ALA A 37 0.11 -10.85 -2.25
C ALA A 37 0.42 -12.28 -2.75
N GLU A 38 1.66 -12.77 -2.64
CA GLU A 38 1.97 -14.18 -2.92
C GLU A 38 1.16 -15.10 -1.98
N ASP A 39 1.00 -14.69 -0.72
CA ASP A 39 -0.02 -15.24 0.16
C ASP A 39 -1.36 -14.55 -0.11
N ARG A 40 -2.23 -15.25 -0.84
CA ARG A 40 -3.55 -14.74 -1.24
C ARG A 40 -4.52 -14.55 -0.08
N THR A 41 -4.22 -15.08 1.10
CA THR A 41 -5.07 -15.00 2.28
C THR A 41 -4.64 -13.88 3.23
N LYS A 42 -3.45 -13.31 3.02
CA LYS A 42 -2.90 -12.29 3.90
C LYS A 42 -3.73 -11.02 3.86
N LEU A 43 -4.38 -10.71 4.98
CA LEU A 43 -5.20 -9.52 5.15
C LEU A 43 -4.34 -8.25 5.10
N ALA A 44 -4.75 -7.28 4.30
CA ALA A 44 -4.06 -5.99 4.13
C ALA A 44 -4.83 -4.83 4.74
N LEU A 45 -6.14 -4.80 4.52
CA LEU A 45 -7.00 -3.70 4.91
C LEU A 45 -8.34 -4.23 5.43
N LEU A 46 -8.71 -3.77 6.62
CA LEU A 46 -10.07 -3.81 7.12
C LEU A 46 -10.65 -2.42 6.96
N SER A 47 -11.71 -2.29 6.15
CA SER A 47 -12.46 -1.05 6.04
C SER A 47 -13.82 -1.23 6.64
N VAL A 48 -14.24 -0.27 7.45
CA VAL A 48 -15.57 -0.22 8.04
C VAL A 48 -16.26 1.01 7.49
N ASP A 49 -17.51 0.86 7.10
CA ASP A 49 -18.33 1.97 6.66
C ASP A 49 -18.72 2.90 7.82
N SER A 50 -19.48 3.95 7.50
CA SER A 50 -19.91 4.94 8.48
C SER A 50 -20.88 4.42 9.53
N SER A 51 -21.58 3.29 9.29
CA SER A 51 -22.44 2.70 10.31
C SER A 51 -21.63 1.93 11.37
N GLY A 52 -20.40 1.52 11.03
CA GLY A 52 -19.59 0.69 11.91
C GLY A 52 -19.92 -0.80 11.82
N GLU A 53 -20.90 -1.18 10.98
CA GLU A 53 -21.45 -2.54 10.95
C GLU A 53 -20.92 -3.34 9.76
N ASN A 54 -20.59 -2.69 8.65
CA ASN A 54 -20.14 -3.39 7.45
C ASN A 54 -18.61 -3.38 7.36
N VAL A 55 -18.01 -4.44 7.91
CA VAL A 55 -16.56 -4.67 7.83
C VAL A 55 -16.23 -5.41 6.53
N GLN A 56 -15.47 -4.76 5.65
CA GLN A 56 -14.90 -5.38 4.46
C GLN A 56 -13.45 -5.77 4.70
N HIS A 57 -13.09 -6.94 4.20
CA HIS A 57 -11.75 -7.51 4.29
C HIS A 57 -11.12 -7.49 2.91
N HIS A 58 -9.99 -6.81 2.77
CA HIS A 58 -9.21 -6.76 1.55
C HIS A 58 -7.85 -7.39 1.80
N THR A 59 -7.54 -8.45 1.06
CA THR A 59 -6.23 -9.09 1.11
C THR A 59 -5.21 -8.32 0.28
N PHE A 60 -3.92 -8.59 0.48
CA PHE A 60 -2.88 -8.06 -0.41
C PHE A 60 -3.09 -8.51 -1.86
N TRP A 61 -3.66 -9.69 -2.07
CA TRP A 61 -4.04 -10.18 -3.39
C TRP A 61 -5.13 -9.32 -4.04
N ASP A 62 -6.18 -8.96 -3.30
CA ASP A 62 -7.24 -8.09 -3.81
C ASP A 62 -6.67 -6.72 -4.22
N LEU A 63 -5.84 -6.13 -3.35
CA LEU A 63 -5.19 -4.84 -3.63
C LEU A 63 -4.27 -4.93 -4.85
N LYS A 64 -3.50 -6.02 -5.01
CA LYS A 64 -2.65 -6.26 -6.19
C LYS A 64 -3.47 -6.30 -7.48
N ILE A 65 -4.54 -7.09 -7.52
CA ILE A 65 -5.37 -7.25 -8.72
C ILE A 65 -6.04 -5.93 -9.10
N LEU A 66 -6.66 -5.26 -8.13
CA LEU A 66 -7.38 -4.02 -8.38
C LEU A 66 -6.44 -2.88 -8.78
N SER A 67 -5.28 -2.74 -8.10
CA SER A 67 -4.30 -1.69 -8.42
C SER A 67 -3.68 -1.91 -9.80
N ASN A 68 -3.39 -3.15 -10.19
CA ASN A 68 -2.89 -3.48 -11.52
C ASN A 68 -3.93 -3.16 -12.60
N LYS A 69 -5.20 -3.51 -12.36
CA LYS A 69 -6.29 -3.18 -13.29
C LYS A 69 -6.40 -1.67 -13.48
N TYR A 70 -6.36 -0.89 -12.39
CA TYR A 70 -6.45 0.56 -12.45
C TYR A 70 -5.23 1.20 -13.15
N ALA A 71 -4.02 0.74 -12.86
CA ALA A 71 -2.79 1.20 -13.52
C ALA A 71 -2.85 0.98 -15.04
N ASN A 72 -3.40 -0.16 -15.49
CA ASN A 72 -3.60 -0.44 -16.90
C ASN A 72 -4.65 0.51 -17.53
N SER A 73 -5.78 0.77 -16.87
CA SER A 73 -6.78 1.72 -17.36
C SER A 73 -6.21 3.15 -17.49
N LEU A 74 -5.37 3.58 -16.55
CA LEU A 74 -4.68 4.87 -16.64
C LEU A 74 -3.72 4.93 -17.83
N ARG A 75 -2.99 3.84 -18.08
CA ARG A 75 -2.11 3.73 -19.26
C ARG A 75 -2.91 3.82 -20.56
N GLU A 76 -4.08 3.21 -20.64
CA GLU A 76 -4.96 3.26 -21.82
C GLU A 76 -5.45 4.67 -22.14
N ILE A 77 -5.72 5.51 -21.12
CA ILE A 77 -6.09 6.92 -21.32
C ILE A 77 -4.88 7.85 -21.49
N GLY A 78 -3.67 7.29 -21.58
CA GLY A 78 -2.46 8.01 -21.94
C GLY A 78 -1.63 8.58 -20.77
N VAL A 79 -1.95 8.21 -19.52
CA VAL A 79 -1.11 8.58 -18.37
C VAL A 79 0.23 7.85 -18.45
N LYS A 80 1.30 8.60 -18.22
CA LYS A 80 2.68 8.12 -18.32
C LYS A 80 3.45 8.41 -17.05
N LYS A 81 4.63 7.78 -16.98
CA LYS A 81 5.55 7.99 -15.88
C LYS A 81 5.88 9.49 -15.72
N GLY A 82 5.73 10.00 -14.51
CA GLY A 82 5.99 11.42 -14.19
C GLY A 82 4.81 12.37 -14.37
N ASP A 83 3.68 11.89 -14.88
CA ASP A 83 2.44 12.68 -14.89
C ASP A 83 1.91 12.88 -13.46
N ARG A 84 1.33 14.05 -13.20
CA ARG A 84 0.75 14.39 -11.89
C ARG A 84 -0.73 14.06 -11.88
N VAL A 85 -1.14 13.19 -10.95
CA VAL A 85 -2.53 12.79 -10.76
C VAL A 85 -3.00 13.24 -9.39
N PHE A 86 -4.12 13.96 -9.34
CA PHE A 86 -4.77 14.36 -8.10
C PHE A 86 -5.87 13.37 -7.72
N ILE A 87 -5.90 12.93 -6.46
CA ILE A 87 -6.89 11.98 -5.95
C ILE A 87 -7.76 12.72 -4.94
N MET A 88 -9.06 12.78 -5.22
CA MET A 88 -10.05 13.36 -4.32
C MET A 88 -11.11 12.30 -4.01
N LEU A 89 -10.88 11.53 -2.94
CA LEU A 89 -11.79 10.51 -2.47
C LEU A 89 -11.88 10.55 -0.93
N PRO A 90 -13.01 10.12 -0.36
CA PRO A 90 -13.11 9.87 1.08
C PRO A 90 -12.21 8.69 1.51
N ARG A 91 -12.18 8.38 2.81
CA ARG A 91 -11.44 7.23 3.35
C ARG A 91 -12.17 5.91 3.05
N ILE A 92 -12.06 5.47 1.80
CA ILE A 92 -12.62 4.21 1.27
C ILE A 92 -11.52 3.33 0.67
N PRO A 93 -11.70 1.99 0.56
CA PRO A 93 -10.68 1.07 0.04
C PRO A 93 -10.09 1.45 -1.31
N GLU A 94 -10.90 2.03 -2.20
CA GLU A 94 -10.52 2.46 -3.54
C GLU A 94 -9.40 3.49 -3.53
N TRP A 95 -9.29 4.29 -2.48
CA TRP A 95 -8.18 5.23 -2.32
C TRP A 95 -6.82 4.50 -2.32
N TYR A 96 -6.74 3.35 -1.62
CA TYR A 96 -5.53 2.52 -1.59
C TYR A 96 -5.26 1.87 -2.94
N VAL A 97 -6.29 1.36 -3.61
CA VAL A 97 -6.19 0.77 -4.94
C VAL A 97 -5.60 1.77 -5.94
N ILE A 98 -6.11 3.00 -5.93
CA ILE A 98 -5.68 4.08 -6.84
C ILE A 98 -4.24 4.50 -6.53
N MET A 99 -3.91 4.73 -5.25
CA MET A 99 -2.55 5.09 -4.83
C MET A 99 -1.53 4.03 -5.24
N LEU A 100 -1.83 2.74 -4.99
CA LEU A 100 -0.95 1.64 -5.36
C LEU A 100 -0.83 1.50 -6.88
N GLY A 101 -1.92 1.70 -7.62
CA GLY A 101 -1.91 1.69 -9.08
C GLY A 101 -1.02 2.80 -9.66
N LEU A 102 -1.11 4.01 -9.10
CA LEU A 102 -0.28 5.15 -9.50
C LEU A 102 1.20 4.93 -9.15
N MET A 103 1.51 4.41 -7.95
CA MET A 103 2.87 4.03 -7.58
C MET A 103 3.47 3.04 -8.57
N LYS A 104 2.70 2.04 -9.02
CA LYS A 104 3.13 1.05 -10.01
C LYS A 104 3.29 1.63 -11.42
N LEU A 105 2.48 2.63 -11.78
CA LEU A 105 2.51 3.25 -13.10
C LEU A 105 3.75 4.13 -13.31
N GLY A 106 4.24 4.78 -12.26
CA GLY A 106 5.54 5.46 -12.23
C GLY A 106 5.47 6.95 -11.96
#